data_AF-A0A940LNQ4-F1
#
_entry.id   AF-A0A940LNQ4-F1
#
_cell.length_a   1.000
_cell.length_b   1.000
_cell.length_c   1.000
_cell.angle_alpha   90.00
_cell.angle_beta   90.00
_cell.angle_gamma   90.00
#
_symmetry.space_group_name_H-M   'P 1'
#
loop_
_entity.id
_entity.type
_entity.pdbx_description
1 polymer ?
#
loop_
_entity_poly.entity_id
_entity_poly.type
_entity_poly.pdbx_seq_one_letter_code
_entity_poly.pdbx_strand_id
1 'polypeptide(L)'
;MHAVSLLLDPRGAIGRRDFWLGLLQLGLVEIAVFAALLRLAPETSMGAPPVIGEVFLVGAITARAYDPAYVALVPLLAAAGLVAARAWVTACLCLKRRRSTGKDVRPLLAFGLLTLAAHGLAGWWGLSLYDHDMAVILPLLLDFALSAFLGLWLVIWLGVPKVKPAS
;
A
#
# COMPACT_ATOMS: atom_id res chain seq x y z
N MET A 1 24.89 -2.99 6.15
CA MET A 1 24.46 -4.06 5.21
C MET A 1 23.43 -5.04 5.80
N HIS A 2 23.29 -5.18 7.12
CA HIS A 2 22.25 -6.02 7.75
C HIS A 2 20.80 -5.60 7.40
N ALA A 3 20.53 -4.29 7.28
CA ALA A 3 19.18 -3.75 7.04
C ALA A 3 18.56 -4.22 5.71
N VAL A 4 19.34 -4.32 4.63
CA VAL A 4 18.84 -4.77 3.32
C VAL A 4 18.52 -6.27 3.35
N SER A 5 19.35 -7.09 4.02
CA SER A 5 19.02 -8.51 4.23
C SER A 5 17.77 -8.69 5.09
N LEU A 6 17.53 -7.79 6.06
CA LEU A 6 16.32 -7.76 6.87
C LEU A 6 15.07 -7.32 6.10
N LEU A 7 15.20 -6.59 5.00
CA LEU A 7 14.06 -6.18 4.17
C LEU A 7 13.79 -7.20 3.04
N LEU A 8 14.82 -7.90 2.55
CA LEU A 8 14.72 -8.79 1.38
C LEU A 8 14.72 -10.29 1.70
N ASP A 9 15.18 -10.72 2.88
CA ASP A 9 15.04 -12.12 3.28
C ASP A 9 13.61 -12.36 3.79
N PRO A 10 12.76 -13.16 3.14
CA PRO A 10 11.42 -13.47 3.66
C PRO A 10 11.47 -14.31 4.94
N ARG A 11 12.64 -14.83 5.35
CA ARG A 11 12.84 -15.63 6.57
C ARG A 11 13.22 -14.71 7.75
N GLY A 12 12.96 -15.21 8.97
CA GLY A 12 13.25 -14.49 10.22
C GLY A 12 12.03 -13.86 10.91
N ALA A 13 12.31 -13.28 12.06
CA ALA A 13 11.37 -12.62 12.95
C ALA A 13 11.98 -11.30 13.44
N ILE A 14 11.16 -10.26 13.58
CA ILE A 14 11.61 -8.93 14.03
C ILE A 14 10.87 -8.49 15.28
N GLY A 15 11.56 -7.76 16.15
CA GLY A 15 10.96 -7.20 17.36
C GLY A 15 9.93 -6.10 17.06
N ARG A 16 9.21 -5.66 18.10
CA ARG A 16 8.26 -4.54 18.00
C ARG A 16 8.96 -3.26 17.53
N ARG A 17 10.12 -2.95 18.12
CA ARG A 17 10.89 -1.74 17.78
C ARG A 17 11.32 -1.75 16.32
N ASP A 18 11.91 -2.83 15.85
CA ASP A 18 12.41 -2.95 14.47
C ASP A 18 11.28 -2.90 13.44
N PHE A 19 10.11 -3.46 13.78
CA PHE A 19 8.92 -3.33 12.95
C PHE A 19 8.49 -1.87 12.76
N TRP A 20 8.36 -1.10 13.85
CA TRP A 20 7.99 0.32 13.77
C TRP A 20 9.06 1.17 13.08
N LEU A 21 10.34 0.91 13.37
CA LEU A 21 11.44 1.61 12.69
C LEU A 21 11.46 1.29 11.18
N GLY A 22 11.19 0.05 10.80
CA GLY A 22 11.09 -0.36 9.39
C GLY A 22 9.95 0.37 8.66
N LEU A 23 8.78 0.48 9.28
CA LEU A 23 7.65 1.23 8.72
C LEU A 23 7.96 2.73 8.60
N LEU A 24 8.59 3.32 9.62
CA LEU A 24 9.00 4.73 9.59
C LEU A 24 10.03 5.00 8.48
N GLN A 25 11.05 4.14 8.36
CA GLN A 25 12.07 4.24 7.33
C GLN A 25 11.46 4.10 5.93
N LEU A 26 10.54 3.16 5.75
CA LEU A 26 9.81 2.99 4.50
C LEU A 26 9.02 4.26 4.15
N GLY A 27 8.30 4.85 5.11
CA GLY A 27 7.57 6.11 4.90
C GLY A 27 8.48 7.27 4.53
N LEU A 28 9.67 7.40 5.15
CA LEU A 28 10.65 8.43 4.79
C LEU A 28 11.21 8.23 3.37
N VAL A 29 11.48 6.98 2.99
CA VAL A 29 11.91 6.64 1.62
C VAL A 29 10.81 6.98 0.62
N GLU A 30 9.55 6.67 0.91
CA GLU A 30 8.41 7.02 0.05
C GLU A 30 8.29 8.54 -0.13
N ILE A 31 8.39 9.32 0.95
CA ILE A 31 8.36 10.79 0.87
C ILE A 31 9.51 11.31 0.00
N ALA A 32 10.72 10.77 0.17
CA ALA A 32 11.88 11.18 -0.61
C ALA A 32 11.73 10.83 -2.10
N VAL A 33 11.24 9.62 -2.41
CA VAL A 33 10.96 9.16 -3.78
C VAL A 33 9.87 10.02 -4.42
N PHE A 34 8.80 10.30 -3.70
CA PHE A 34 7.73 11.19 -4.16
C PHE A 34 8.24 12.59 -4.48
N ALA A 35 9.01 13.21 -3.57
CA ALA A 35 9.58 14.53 -3.77
C ALA A 35 10.56 14.58 -4.95
N ALA A 36 11.33 13.51 -5.17
CA ALA A 36 12.22 13.40 -6.33
C ALA A 36 11.43 13.26 -7.64
N LEU A 37 10.42 12.40 -7.68
CA LEU A 37 9.60 12.18 -8.87
C LEU A 37 8.76 13.40 -9.24
N LEU A 38 8.27 14.16 -8.26
CA LEU A 38 7.60 15.45 -8.52
C LEU A 38 8.49 16.43 -9.29
N ARG A 39 9.83 16.33 -9.18
CA ARG A 39 10.77 17.18 -9.89
C ARG A 39 11.26 16.58 -11.21
N LEU A 40 11.44 15.27 -11.27
CA LEU A 40 12.13 14.59 -12.37
C LEU A 40 11.21 13.88 -13.37
N ALA A 41 10.03 13.43 -12.92
CA ALA A 41 9.07 12.69 -13.74
C ALA A 41 7.64 12.84 -13.15
N PRO A 42 7.01 14.03 -13.27
CA PRO A 42 5.72 14.34 -12.64
C PRO A 42 4.60 13.40 -13.06
N GLU A 43 4.57 12.95 -14.32
CA GLU A 43 3.61 11.95 -14.78
C GLU A 43 3.72 10.59 -14.06
N THR A 44 4.89 10.27 -13.51
CA THR A 44 5.13 9.03 -12.75
C THR A 44 4.90 9.22 -11.25
N SER A 45 4.82 10.47 -10.78
CA SER A 45 4.68 10.77 -9.35
C SER A 45 3.31 10.38 -8.79
N MET A 46 2.35 9.97 -9.62
CA MET A 46 1.01 9.52 -9.18
C MET A 46 1.05 8.23 -8.35
N GLY A 47 1.98 7.29 -8.63
CA GLY A 47 2.12 6.06 -7.82
C GLY A 47 3.04 6.20 -6.61
N ALA A 48 3.75 7.32 -6.52
CA ALA A 48 4.72 7.59 -5.48
C ALA A 48 4.20 8.21 -4.17
N PRO A 49 2.96 8.74 -4.03
CA PRO A 49 2.51 9.31 -2.78
C PRO A 49 2.54 8.26 -1.65
N PRO A 50 3.12 8.60 -0.49
CA PRO A 50 3.18 7.69 0.63
C PRO A 50 1.77 7.34 1.09
N VAL A 51 1.55 6.08 1.49
CA VAL A 51 0.26 5.54 1.95
C VAL A 51 -0.84 5.46 0.88
N ILE A 52 -0.88 6.36 -0.11
CA ILE A 52 -2.02 6.54 -1.02
C ILE A 52 -1.74 6.20 -2.49
N GLY A 53 -0.49 5.90 -2.84
CA GLY A 53 -0.08 5.56 -4.21
C GLY A 53 -0.89 4.42 -4.87
N GLU A 54 -1.42 3.47 -4.09
CA GLU A 54 -2.31 2.41 -4.60
C GLU A 54 -3.63 2.98 -5.15
N VAL A 55 -4.23 3.94 -4.45
CA VAL A 55 -5.51 4.56 -4.84
C VAL A 55 -5.34 5.37 -6.13
N PHE A 56 -4.25 6.13 -6.24
CA PHE A 56 -3.92 6.85 -7.47
C PHE A 56 -3.58 5.91 -8.62
N LEU A 57 -2.90 4.81 -8.35
CA LEU A 57 -2.64 3.77 -9.34
C LEU A 57 -3.94 3.15 -9.85
N VAL A 58 -4.87 2.82 -8.96
CA VAL A 58 -6.21 2.31 -9.33
C VAL A 58 -6.97 3.34 -10.17
N GLY A 59 -6.93 4.62 -9.79
CA GLY A 59 -7.49 5.71 -10.61
C GLY A 59 -6.88 5.78 -12.00
N ALA A 60 -5.55 5.68 -12.11
CA ALA A 60 -4.84 5.73 -13.39
C ALA A 60 -5.09 4.49 -14.27
N ILE A 61 -5.22 3.31 -13.67
CA ILE A 61 -5.62 2.08 -14.36
C ILE A 61 -7.05 2.23 -14.89
N THR A 62 -7.96 2.71 -14.05
CA THR A 62 -9.37 2.96 -14.40
C THR A 62 -9.47 3.96 -15.55
N ALA A 63 -8.74 5.08 -15.48
CA ALA A 63 -8.65 6.09 -16.54
C ALA A 63 -8.21 5.48 -17.87
N ARG A 64 -7.12 4.69 -17.84
CA ARG A 64 -6.56 4.05 -19.04
C ARG A 64 -7.48 2.97 -19.61
N ALA A 65 -8.21 2.27 -18.75
CA ALA A 65 -9.17 1.24 -19.16
C ALA A 65 -10.40 1.85 -19.84
N TYR A 66 -10.81 3.05 -19.41
CA TYR A 66 -11.87 3.83 -20.07
C TYR A 66 -11.37 4.39 -21.42
N ASP A 67 -10.25 5.12 -21.43
CA ASP A 67 -9.60 5.61 -22.64
C ASP A 67 -8.06 5.47 -22.52
N PRO A 68 -7.41 4.68 -23.40
CA PRO A 68 -5.96 4.52 -23.41
C PRO A 68 -5.17 5.82 -23.56
N ALA A 69 -5.78 6.90 -24.07
CA ALA A 69 -5.16 8.22 -24.24
C ALA A 69 -5.03 9.01 -22.92
N TYR A 70 -5.83 8.70 -21.88
CA TYR A 70 -5.81 9.46 -20.63
C TYR A 70 -4.54 9.28 -19.80
N VAL A 71 -3.90 8.11 -19.88
CA VAL A 71 -2.68 7.83 -19.10
C VAL A 71 -1.70 7.07 -19.96
N ALA A 72 -0.48 7.60 -20.09
CA ALA A 72 0.61 6.93 -20.79
C ALA A 72 1.01 5.62 -20.10
N LEU A 73 1.27 4.57 -20.90
CA LEU A 73 1.56 3.23 -20.39
C LEU A 73 2.86 3.16 -19.56
N VAL A 74 3.92 3.84 -20.00
CA VAL A 74 5.24 3.76 -19.34
C VAL A 74 5.20 4.34 -17.92
N PRO A 75 4.69 5.56 -17.69
CA PRO A 75 4.49 6.09 -16.34
C PRO A 75 3.59 5.22 -15.47
N LEU A 76 2.53 4.64 -16.05
CA LEU A 76 1.63 3.74 -15.33
C LEU A 76 2.34 2.46 -14.84
N LEU A 77 3.15 1.84 -15.69
CA LEU A 77 3.93 0.66 -15.32
C LEU A 77 4.99 0.98 -14.27
N ALA A 78 5.63 2.16 -14.36
CA ALA A 78 6.58 2.62 -13.35
C ALA A 78 5.88 2.86 -11.99
N ALA A 79 4.72 3.51 -11.99
CA ALA A 79 3.87 3.67 -10.81
C ALA A 79 3.47 2.32 -10.19
N ALA A 80 3.06 1.34 -11.02
CA ALA A 80 2.74 -0.01 -10.58
C ALA A 80 3.95 -0.72 -9.96
N GLY A 81 5.14 -0.57 -10.55
CA GLY A 81 6.38 -1.11 -10.01
C GLY A 81 6.74 -0.53 -8.64
N LEU A 82 6.56 0.78 -8.45
CA LEU A 82 6.78 1.45 -7.16
C LEU A 82 5.83 0.93 -6.07
N VAL A 83 4.53 0.86 -6.39
CA VAL A 83 3.52 0.30 -5.48
C VAL A 83 3.84 -1.16 -5.13
N ALA A 84 4.20 -1.98 -6.12
CA ALA A 84 4.54 -3.38 -5.90
C ALA A 84 5.78 -3.54 -5.00
N ALA A 85 6.82 -2.74 -5.23
CA ALA A 85 8.03 -2.74 -4.41
C ALA A 85 7.74 -2.37 -2.95
N ARG A 86 6.91 -1.34 -2.73
CA ARG A 86 6.44 -0.96 -1.40
C ARG A 86 5.63 -2.08 -0.74
N ALA A 87 4.62 -2.59 -1.43
CA ALA A 87 3.75 -3.64 -0.91
C ALA A 87 4.55 -4.88 -0.51
N TRP A 88 5.57 -5.23 -1.29
CA TRP A 88 6.50 -6.30 -0.99
C TRP A 88 7.25 -6.07 0.34
N VAL A 89 7.84 -4.89 0.52
CA VAL A 89 8.59 -4.54 1.75
C VAL A 89 7.65 -4.55 2.97
N THR A 90 6.47 -3.94 2.86
CA THR A 90 5.45 -3.93 3.91
C THR A 90 5.00 -5.34 4.27
N ALA A 91 4.73 -6.19 3.27
CA ALA A 91 4.36 -7.58 3.49
C ALA A 91 5.48 -8.35 4.22
N CYS A 92 6.74 -8.15 3.83
CA CYS A 92 7.89 -8.76 4.50
C CYS A 92 7.97 -8.34 5.98
N LEU A 93 7.83 -7.04 6.29
CA LEU A 93 7.81 -6.54 7.67
C LEU A 93 6.66 -7.15 8.48
N CYS A 94 5.45 -7.18 7.91
CA CYS A 94 4.26 -7.74 8.55
C CYS A 94 4.41 -9.25 8.83
N LEU A 95 4.92 -10.02 7.87
CA LEU A 95 5.15 -11.46 8.03
C LEU A 95 6.21 -11.76 9.09
N LYS A 96 7.32 -11.02 9.09
CA LYS A 96 8.37 -11.17 10.13
C LYS A 96 7.84 -10.84 11.52
N ARG A 97 7.05 -9.77 11.65
CA ARG A 97 6.43 -9.39 12.92
C ARG A 97 5.40 -10.43 13.37
N ARG A 98 4.59 -10.94 12.45
CA ARG A 98 3.62 -12.02 12.71
C ARG A 98 4.31 -13.26 13.27
N ARG A 99 5.46 -13.68 12.71
CA ARG A 99 6.25 -14.80 13.25
C ARG A 99 6.76 -14.53 14.65
N SER A 100 7.27 -13.32 14.92
CA SER A 100 7.75 -12.96 16.26
C SER A 100 6.66 -12.97 17.35
N THR A 101 5.40 -12.74 16.97
CA THR A 101 4.27 -12.65 17.91
C THR A 101 3.49 -13.95 18.02
N GLY A 102 3.74 -14.93 17.14
CA GLY A 102 2.96 -16.17 17.05
C GLY A 102 1.47 -15.92 16.77
N LYS A 103 1.12 -14.78 16.14
CA LYS A 103 -0.26 -14.46 15.78
C LYS A 103 -0.72 -15.29 14.59
N ASP A 104 -2.03 -15.50 14.46
CA ASP A 104 -2.60 -16.23 13.31
C ASP A 104 -2.35 -15.46 11.99
N VAL A 105 -2.26 -16.16 10.87
CA VAL A 105 -2.15 -15.58 9.53
C VAL A 105 -3.51 -15.11 9.00
N ARG A 106 -4.63 -15.64 9.51
CA ARG A 106 -5.99 -15.32 9.03
C ARG A 106 -6.30 -13.82 8.95
N PRO A 107 -5.98 -12.97 9.97
CA PRO A 107 -6.23 -11.53 9.88
C PRO A 107 -5.44 -10.84 8.76
N LEU A 108 -4.25 -11.35 8.46
CA LEU A 108 -3.37 -10.83 7.41
C LEU A 108 -3.91 -11.16 6.01
N LEU A 109 -4.45 -12.37 5.84
CA LEU A 109 -5.16 -12.78 4.63
C LEU A 109 -6.47 -12.00 4.45
N ALA A 110 -7.25 -11.85 5.52
CA ALA A 110 -8.49 -11.07 5.50
C ALA A 110 -8.23 -9.61 5.11
N PHE A 111 -7.19 -8.99 5.68
CA PHE A 111 -6.73 -7.66 5.28
C PHE A 111 -6.43 -7.60 3.77
N GLY A 112 -5.58 -8.50 3.26
CA GLY A 112 -5.21 -8.50 1.85
C GLY A 112 -6.41 -8.66 0.90
N LEU A 113 -7.34 -9.56 1.25
CA LEU A 113 -8.57 -9.76 0.47
C LEU A 113 -9.52 -8.57 0.54
N LEU A 114 -9.70 -7.95 1.71
CA LEU A 114 -10.55 -6.78 1.87
C LEU A 114 -9.99 -5.56 1.14
N THR A 115 -8.67 -5.34 1.20
CA THR A 115 -8.00 -4.26 0.45
C THR A 115 -8.11 -4.50 -1.06
N LEU A 116 -7.92 -5.74 -1.54
CA LEU A 116 -8.11 -6.07 -2.95
C LEU A 116 -9.56 -5.83 -3.40
N ALA A 117 -10.53 -6.22 -2.58
CA ALA A 117 -11.94 -5.98 -2.86
C ALA A 117 -12.26 -4.48 -2.88
N ALA A 118 -11.71 -3.71 -1.94
CA ALA A 118 -11.87 -2.25 -1.88
C ALA A 118 -11.38 -1.59 -3.18
N HIS A 119 -10.15 -1.88 -3.59
CA HIS A 119 -9.58 -1.35 -4.84
C HIS A 119 -10.36 -1.79 -6.07
N GLY A 120 -10.79 -3.06 -6.14
CA GLY A 120 -11.56 -3.59 -7.26
C GLY A 120 -12.94 -2.93 -7.36
N LEU A 121 -13.65 -2.77 -6.24
CA LEU A 121 -14.94 -2.10 -6.19
C LEU A 121 -14.82 -0.61 -6.51
N ALA A 122 -13.79 0.06 -6.00
CA ALA A 122 -13.53 1.47 -6.28
C ALA A 122 -13.21 1.70 -7.77
N GLY A 123 -12.39 0.83 -8.38
CA GLY A 123 -12.10 0.88 -9.82
C GLY A 123 -13.35 0.63 -10.66
N TRP A 124 -14.13 -0.41 -10.34
CA TRP A 124 -15.40 -0.69 -11.02
C TRP A 124 -16.36 0.50 -10.93
N TRP A 125 -16.53 1.05 -9.72
CA TRP A 125 -17.41 2.19 -9.50
C TRP A 125 -16.91 3.44 -10.22
N GLY A 126 -15.58 3.66 -10.22
CA GLY A 126 -14.93 4.70 -10.99
C GLY A 126 -15.28 4.63 -12.48
N LEU A 127 -15.19 3.45 -13.11
CA LEU A 127 -15.56 3.25 -14.52
C LEU A 127 -16.99 3.69 -14.82
N SER A 128 -17.94 3.37 -13.93
CA SER A 128 -19.35 3.73 -14.12
C SER A 128 -19.64 5.24 -13.99
N LEU A 129 -18.67 6.01 -13.49
CA LEU A 129 -18.81 7.41 -13.13
C LEU A 129 -17.93 8.34 -13.96
N TYR A 130 -17.17 7.82 -14.93
CA TYR A 130 -16.18 8.59 -15.70
C TYR A 130 -16.79 9.72 -16.54
N ASP A 131 -18.03 9.56 -17.02
CA ASP A 131 -18.75 10.58 -17.82
C ASP A 131 -19.38 11.70 -16.97
N HIS A 132 -19.26 11.64 -15.64
CA HIS A 132 -19.88 12.61 -14.74
C HIS A 132 -18.79 13.48 -14.11
N ASP A 133 -18.83 14.78 -14.40
CA ASP A 133 -17.78 15.80 -14.17
C ASP A 133 -17.11 15.83 -12.78
N MET A 134 -17.72 15.24 -11.74
CA MET A 134 -17.16 15.18 -10.37
C MET A 134 -17.20 13.79 -9.73
N ALA A 135 -17.70 12.76 -10.41
CA ALA A 135 -18.11 11.52 -9.75
C ALA A 135 -16.96 10.53 -9.49
N VAL A 136 -15.81 10.68 -10.14
CA VAL A 136 -14.63 9.81 -9.93
C VAL A 136 -13.92 10.08 -8.59
N ILE A 137 -14.11 11.26 -7.99
CA ILE A 137 -13.45 11.64 -6.73
C ILE A 137 -13.97 10.80 -5.55
N LEU A 138 -15.28 10.54 -5.50
CA LEU A 138 -15.89 9.85 -4.37
C LEU A 138 -15.41 8.38 -4.22
N PRO A 139 -15.36 7.56 -5.29
CA PRO A 139 -14.75 6.24 -5.24
C PRO A 139 -13.30 6.25 -4.74
N LEU A 140 -12.49 7.22 -5.19
CA LEU A 140 -11.09 7.35 -4.74
C LEU A 140 -10.98 7.72 -3.27
N LEU A 141 -11.81 8.64 -2.78
CA LEU A 141 -11.82 9.03 -1.36
C LEU A 141 -12.24 7.87 -0.46
N LEU A 142 -13.22 7.07 -0.88
CA LEU A 142 -13.68 5.91 -0.12
C LEU A 142 -12.64 4.79 -0.13
N ASP A 143 -12.00 4.52 -1.27
CA ASP A 143 -10.89 3.57 -1.36
C ASP A 143 -9.74 3.96 -0.44
N PHE A 144 -9.37 5.25 -0.45
CA PHE A 144 -8.37 5.80 0.45
C PHE A 144 -8.74 5.60 1.92
N ALA A 145 -9.94 6.02 2.32
CA ALA A 145 -10.37 5.94 3.71
C ALA A 145 -10.39 4.49 4.21
N LEU A 146 -10.89 3.56 3.38
CA LEU A 146 -10.98 2.14 3.71
C LEU A 146 -9.59 1.49 3.78
N SER A 147 -8.73 1.74 2.79
CA SER A 147 -7.37 1.20 2.76
C SER A 147 -6.51 1.73 3.90
N ALA A 148 -6.61 3.03 4.21
CA ALA A 148 -5.92 3.64 5.35
C ALA A 148 -6.39 3.05 6.68
N PHE A 149 -7.71 2.88 6.86
CA PHE A 149 -8.28 2.29 8.07
C PHE A 149 -7.81 0.83 8.25
N LEU A 150 -7.94 0.01 7.20
CA LEU A 150 -7.53 -1.39 7.23
C LEU A 150 -6.01 -1.53 7.49
N GLY A 151 -5.21 -0.69 6.85
CA GLY A 151 -3.75 -0.69 7.00
C GLY A 151 -3.32 -0.30 8.41
N LEU A 152 -3.90 0.78 8.95
CA LEU A 152 -3.65 1.24 10.31
C LEU A 152 -4.06 0.16 11.33
N TRP A 153 -5.23 -0.44 11.16
CA TRP A 153 -5.69 -1.53 12.01
C TRP A 153 -4.71 -2.71 12.01
N LEU A 154 -4.25 -3.16 10.84
CA LEU A 154 -3.32 -4.28 10.73
C LEU A 154 -1.97 -3.96 11.39
N VAL A 155 -1.44 -2.77 11.13
CA VAL A 155 -0.15 -2.32 11.67
C VAL A 155 -0.21 -2.21 13.19
N ILE A 156 -1.28 -1.64 13.75
CA ILE A 156 -1.50 -1.60 15.20
C ILE A 156 -1.63 -3.01 15.75
N TRP A 157 -2.45 -3.86 15.13
CA TRP A 157 -2.63 -5.23 15.57
C TRP A 157 -1.30 -5.99 15.60
N LEU A 158 -0.43 -5.87 14.59
CA LEU A 158 0.91 -6.49 14.60
C LEU A 158 1.88 -5.81 15.59
N GLY A 159 1.74 -4.52 15.82
CA GLY A 159 2.58 -3.72 16.71
C GLY A 159 2.35 -3.99 18.20
N VAL A 160 1.17 -4.48 18.58
CA VAL A 160 0.82 -4.78 19.99
C VAL A 160 1.20 -6.22 20.37
N PRO A 161 1.87 -6.45 21.53
CA PRO A 161 2.19 -7.80 22.01
C PRO A 161 0.93 -8.67 22.19
N LYS A 162 1.10 -9.99 22.09
CA LYS A 162 0.00 -10.93 22.38
C LYS A 162 -0.31 -10.84 23.88
N VAL A 163 -1.54 -10.46 24.24
CA VAL A 163 -2.00 -10.50 25.64
C VAL A 163 -1.99 -11.96 26.06
N LYS A 164 -1.14 -12.32 27.03
CA LYS A 164 -1.26 -13.62 27.70
C LYS A 164 -2.48 -13.52 28.63
N PRO A 165 -3.45 -14.44 28.58
CA PRO A 165 -4.50 -14.48 29.60
C PRO A 165 -3.83 -14.61 30.98
N ALA A 166 -4.31 -13.84 31.95
CA ALA A 166 -3.88 -13.99 33.34
C ALA A 166 -4.28 -15.40 33.78
N SER A 167 -3.28 -16.25 34.03
CA SER A 167 -3.41 -17.59 34.59
C SER A 167 -3.72 -17.51 36.07
#